data_AF-G0EFQ8-F1
#
_entry.id   AF-G0EFQ8-F1
#
_cell.length_a   1.000
_cell.length_b   1.000
_cell.length_c   1.000
_cell.angle_alpha   90.00
_cell.angle_beta   90.00
_cell.angle_gamma   90.00
#
_symmetry.space_group_name_H-M   'P 1'
#
loop_
_entity.id
_entity.type
_entity.pdbx_description
1 polymer ?
#
loop_
_entity_poly.entity_id
_entity_poly.type
_entity_poly.pdbx_seq_one_letter_code
_entity_poly.pdbx_strand_id
1 'polypeptide(L)'
;MSGYRVRLVWDLPVTPETYQELGFLVHQLSMITGRMVKELADGEGLVFEVEPPVAAPGVPMDEDEWLDLLEELASKARRVKIIVERDGVPVLSSGDAARARLCGEYLEAGGGGR
;
A
#
# COMPACT_ATOMS: atom_id res chain seq x y z
N MET A 1 3.28 -5.16 -18.55
CA MET A 1 3.42 -5.88 -17.27
C MET A 1 2.61 -5.10 -16.26
N SER A 2 1.44 -5.60 -15.88
CA SER A 2 0.57 -4.97 -14.88
C SER A 2 1.16 -5.24 -13.49
N GLY A 3 2.10 -4.39 -13.09
CA GLY A 3 2.82 -4.54 -11.82
C GLY A 3 2.20 -3.65 -10.76
N TYR A 4 1.86 -4.21 -9.61
CA TYR A 4 1.52 -3.40 -8.46
C TYR A 4 2.78 -2.73 -7.92
N ARG A 5 2.61 -1.53 -7.38
CA ARG A 5 3.66 -0.79 -6.69
C ARG A 5 3.19 -0.48 -5.29
N VAL A 6 3.96 -0.90 -4.28
CA VAL A 6 3.72 -0.55 -2.88
C VAL A 6 4.77 0.48 -2.47
N ARG A 7 4.33 1.63 -1.98
CA ARG A 7 5.20 2.70 -1.48
C ARG A 7 4.97 2.89 0.01
N LEU A 8 6.05 2.84 0.78
CA LEU A 8 6.13 3.22 2.18
C LEU A 8 6.65 4.66 2.25
N VAL A 9 5.88 5.57 2.83
CA VAL A 9 6.19 7.01 2.92
C VAL A 9 6.26 7.43 4.39
N TRP A 10 7.20 8.29 4.75
CA TRP A 10 7.29 8.90 6.08
C TRP A 10 7.53 10.41 5.94
N ASP A 11 6.79 11.21 6.71
CA ASP A 11 6.84 12.68 6.63
C ASP A 11 7.91 13.30 7.57
N LEU A 12 8.46 12.51 8.48
CA LEU A 12 9.40 12.95 9.53
C LEU A 12 10.76 12.29 9.36
N PRO A 13 11.85 12.89 9.88
CA PRO A 13 13.17 12.27 9.87
C PRO A 13 13.13 10.86 10.45
N VAL A 14 13.88 9.93 9.85
CA VAL A 14 13.92 8.53 10.29
C VAL A 14 14.48 8.45 11.71
N THR A 15 13.61 8.14 12.67
CA THR A 15 13.98 7.80 14.05
C THR A 15 14.19 6.30 14.22
N PRO A 16 14.80 5.81 15.31
CA PRO A 16 14.89 4.38 15.61
C PRO A 16 13.53 3.67 15.57
N GLU A 17 12.47 4.31 16.05
CA GLU A 17 11.11 3.76 16.03
C GLU A 17 10.56 3.68 14.59
N THR A 18 10.85 4.70 13.77
CA THR A 18 10.48 4.69 12.34
C THR A 18 11.20 3.55 11.63
N TYR A 19 12.48 3.33 11.93
CA TYR A 19 13.27 2.24 11.36
C TYR A 19 12.75 0.85 11.77
N GLN A 20 12.39 0.67 13.05
CA GLN A 20 11.76 -0.56 13.54
C GLN A 20 10.42 -0.83 12.84
N GLU A 21 9.60 0.21 12.69
CA GLU A 21 8.31 0.13 12.01
C GLU A 21 8.48 -0.21 10.52
N LEU A 22 9.44 0.42 9.83
CA LEU A 22 9.79 0.07 8.45
C LEU A 22 10.23 -1.38 8.33
N GLY A 23 11.11 -1.87 9.20
CA GLY A 23 11.56 -3.27 9.18
C GLY A 23 10.40 -4.26 9.37
N PHE A 24 9.48 -3.96 10.28
CA PHE A 24 8.25 -4.74 10.47
C PHE A 24 7.38 -4.73 9.21
N LEU A 25 7.11 -3.56 8.64
CA LEU A 25 6.27 -3.42 7.45
C LEU A 25 6.86 -4.12 6.23
N VAL A 26 8.16 -3.94 5.96
CA VAL A 26 8.86 -4.61 4.86
C VAL A 26 8.81 -6.13 5.03
N HIS A 27 9.00 -6.64 6.24
CA HIS A 27 8.88 -8.07 6.51
C HIS A 27 7.45 -8.58 6.25
N GLN A 28 6.43 -7.89 6.74
CA GLN A 28 5.03 -8.27 6.49
C GLN A 28 4.67 -8.21 5.00
N LEU A 29 5.09 -7.15 4.30
CA LEU A 29 4.92 -7.02 2.86
C LEU A 29 5.59 -8.18 2.11
N SER A 30 6.76 -8.65 2.56
CA SER A 30 7.44 -9.80 1.91
C SER A 30 6.62 -11.08 2.01
N MET A 31 5.93 -11.27 3.14
CA MET A 31 5.08 -12.43 3.38
C MET A 31 3.80 -12.36 2.55
N ILE A 32 3.24 -11.17 2.36
CA ILE A 32 2.00 -10.93 1.59
C ILE A 32 2.26 -10.98 0.08
N THR A 33 3.39 -10.44 -0.39
CA THR A 33 3.62 -10.22 -1.84
C THR A 33 4.50 -11.28 -2.50
N GLY A 34 5.10 -12.19 -1.74
CA GLY A 34 5.90 -13.32 -2.22
C GLY A 34 7.24 -12.93 -2.87
N ARG A 35 7.33 -11.78 -3.55
CA ARG A 35 8.55 -11.27 -4.17
C ARG A 35 8.53 -9.74 -4.31
N MET A 36 9.50 -9.09 -3.65
CA MET A 36 9.83 -7.68 -3.88
C MET A 36 10.95 -7.60 -4.93
N VAL A 37 10.69 -6.91 -6.03
CA VAL A 37 11.56 -6.92 -7.22
C VAL A 37 12.56 -5.76 -7.21
N LYS A 38 12.21 -4.64 -6.58
CA LYS A 38 13.02 -3.42 -6.61
C LYS A 38 12.81 -2.60 -5.35
N GLU A 39 13.90 -2.13 -4.77
CA GLU A 39 13.91 -1.17 -3.67
C GLU A 39 14.50 0.13 -4.20
N LEU A 40 13.69 1.20 -4.22
CA LEU A 40 14.19 2.56 -4.40
C LEU A 40 13.94 3.30 -3.10
N ALA A 41 15.02 3.70 -2.44
CA ALA A 41 14.98 4.63 -1.33
C ALA A 41 15.18 6.05 -1.89
N ASP A 42 14.17 6.90 -1.75
CA ASP A 42 14.37 8.35 -1.77
C ASP A 42 14.30 8.89 -0.34
N GLY A 43 14.73 10.12 -0.10
CA GLY A 43 14.73 10.71 1.25
C GLY A 43 13.36 10.77 1.92
N GLU A 44 12.29 10.45 1.18
CA GLU A 44 10.89 10.58 1.55
C GLU A 44 10.16 9.21 1.62
N GLY A 45 10.80 8.11 1.22
CA GLY A 45 10.12 6.82 1.15
C GLY A 45 10.93 5.64 0.61
N LEU A 46 10.34 4.45 0.73
CA LEU A 46 10.73 3.21 0.06
C LEU A 46 9.67 2.82 -0.96
N VAL A 47 10.09 2.54 -2.19
CA VAL A 47 9.21 2.03 -3.25
C VAL A 47 9.56 0.57 -3.54
N PHE A 48 8.55 -0.28 -3.50
CA PHE A 48 8.60 -1.70 -3.84
C PHE A 48 7.76 -1.98 -5.08
N GLU A 49 8.39 -2.51 -6.12
CA GLU A 49 7.66 -3.16 -7.22
C GLU A 49 7.39 -4.61 -6.80
N VAL A 50 6.11 -4.98 -6.79
CA VAL A 50 5.66 -6.29 -6.31
C VAL A 50 5.00 -7.08 -7.42
N GLU A 51 5.23 -8.38 -7.41
CA GLU A 51 4.57 -9.31 -8.33
C GLU A 51 3.08 -9.49 -7.94
N PRO A 52 2.26 -10.07 -8.84
CA PRO A 52 0.85 -10.33 -8.56
C PRO A 52 0.65 -11.13 -7.26
N PRO A 53 -0.52 -11.04 -6.63
CA PRO A 53 -0.74 -11.62 -5.31
C PRO A 53 -0.68 -13.15 -5.33
N VAL A 54 0.05 -13.74 -4.38
CA VAL A 54 0.30 -15.18 -4.29
C VAL A 54 0.14 -15.66 -2.84
N ALA A 55 -0.83 -16.55 -2.57
CA ALA A 55 -1.11 -17.06 -1.21
C ALA A 55 -0.13 -18.14 -0.74
N ALA A 56 0.42 -18.90 -1.70
CA ALA A 56 1.45 -19.91 -1.52
C ALA A 56 2.22 -20.04 -2.84
N PRO A 57 3.48 -20.50 -2.87
CA PRO A 57 4.30 -20.51 -4.09
C PRO A 57 3.56 -21.02 -5.34
N GLY A 58 3.24 -20.12 -6.27
CA GLY A 58 2.54 -20.43 -7.52
C GLY A 58 1.01 -20.54 -7.44
N VAL A 59 0.39 -20.29 -6.29
CA VAL A 59 -1.08 -20.22 -6.11
C VAL A 59 -1.51 -18.76 -6.15
N PRO A 60 -2.19 -18.31 -7.22
CA PRO A 60 -2.75 -16.96 -7.29
C PRO A 60 -3.66 -16.72 -6.09
N MET A 61 -3.46 -15.59 -5.42
CA MET A 61 -4.40 -15.08 -4.43
C MET A 61 -5.41 -14.18 -5.15
N ASP A 62 -6.62 -14.12 -4.62
CA ASP A 62 -7.62 -13.16 -5.09
C ASP A 62 -7.14 -11.71 -4.85
N GLU A 63 -7.44 -10.81 -5.78
CA GLU A 63 -6.98 -9.42 -5.68
C GLU A 63 -7.61 -8.71 -4.47
N ASP A 64 -8.89 -8.95 -4.17
CA ASP A 64 -9.58 -8.30 -3.07
C ASP A 64 -9.07 -8.83 -1.73
N GLU A 65 -8.85 -10.14 -1.61
CA GLU A 65 -8.24 -10.76 -0.42
C GLU A 65 -6.84 -10.20 -0.14
N TRP A 66 -6.06 -9.95 -1.19
CA TRP A 66 -4.73 -9.36 -1.05
C TRP A 66 -4.78 -7.89 -0.61
N LEU A 67 -5.71 -7.11 -1.18
CA LEU A 67 -5.92 -5.72 -0.81
C LEU A 67 -6.41 -5.60 0.64
N ASP A 68 -7.28 -6.51 1.11
CA ASP A 68 -7.72 -6.58 2.50
C ASP A 68 -6.55 -6.80 3.47
N LEU A 69 -5.62 -7.71 3.14
CA LEU A 69 -4.41 -7.95 3.94
C LEU A 69 -3.49 -6.72 3.98
N LEU A 70 -3.35 -6.02 2.85
CA LEU A 70 -2.59 -4.78 2.77
C LEU A 70 -3.26 -3.65 3.54
N GLU A 71 -4.59 -3.58 3.54
CA GLU A 71 -5.35 -2.60 4.32
C GLU A 71 -5.20 -2.86 5.81
N GLU A 72 -5.27 -4.13 6.22
CA GLU A 72 -5.02 -4.52 7.61
C GLU A 72 -3.61 -4.12 8.04
N LEU A 73 -2.59 -4.39 7.21
CA LEU A 73 -1.22 -3.97 7.49
C LEU A 73 -1.10 -2.44 7.58
N ALA A 74 -1.72 -1.74 6.65
CA ALA A 74 -1.69 -0.28 6.57
C ALA A 74 -2.40 0.38 7.76
N SER A 75 -3.44 -0.26 8.32
CA SER A 75 -4.14 0.20 9.53
C SER A 75 -3.29 0.10 10.82
N LYS A 76 -2.29 -0.78 10.83
CA LYS A 76 -1.37 -0.99 11.97
C LYS A 76 -0.19 -0.01 11.94
N ALA A 77 0.09 0.56 10.77
CA ALA A 77 1.15 1.55 10.61
C ALA A 77 0.73 2.88 11.27
N ARG A 78 1.66 3.47 12.02
CA ARG A 78 1.50 4.71 12.79
C ARG A 78 2.33 5.86 12.24
N ARG A 79 3.57 5.58 11.81
CA ARG A 79 4.54 6.58 11.35
C ARG A 79 4.81 6.49 9.85
N VAL A 80 4.42 5.38 9.26
CA VAL A 80 4.63 5.10 7.84
C VAL A 80 3.27 5.01 7.16
N LYS A 81 3.12 5.73 6.07
CA LYS A 81 1.98 5.63 5.18
C LYS A 81 2.27 4.58 4.10
N ILE A 82 1.30 3.71 3.85
CA ILE A 82 1.35 2.71 2.78
C ILE A 82 0.49 3.23 1.63
N ILE A 83 0.99 3.15 0.41
CA ILE A 83 0.27 3.47 -0.83
C ILE A 83 0.46 2.29 -1.77
N VAL A 84 -0.62 1.79 -2.35
CA VAL A 84 -0.59 0.71 -3.36
C VAL A 84 -1.15 1.27 -4.65
N GLU A 85 -0.39 1.14 -5.73
CA GLU A 85 -0.75 1.61 -7.06
C GLU A 85 -0.82 0.44 -8.03
N ARG A 86 -1.83 0.42 -8.88
CA ARG A 86 -1.96 -0.47 -10.04
C ARG A 86 -1.86 0.37 -11.31
N ASP A 87 -0.85 0.09 -12.13
CA ASP A 87 -0.61 0.83 -13.38
C ASP A 87 -0.55 2.38 -13.18
N GLY A 88 -0.08 2.81 -12.00
CA GLY A 88 0.01 4.23 -11.61
C GLY A 88 -1.26 4.82 -10.97
N VAL A 89 -2.32 4.03 -10.81
CA VAL A 89 -3.57 4.44 -10.12
C VAL A 89 -3.55 3.93 -8.68
N PRO A 90 -3.67 4.79 -7.66
CA PRO A 90 -3.73 4.35 -6.27
C PRO A 90 -5.02 3.56 -6.01
N VAL A 91 -4.88 2.30 -5.58
CA VAL A 91 -5.99 1.41 -5.20
C VAL A 91 -6.13 1.26 -3.69
N LEU A 92 -5.07 1.57 -2.94
CA LEU A 92 -5.06 1.60 -1.48
C LEU A 92 -4.15 2.70 -0.98
N SER A 93 -4.55 3.38 0.09
CA SER A 93 -3.60 4.19 0.86
C SER A 93 -4.03 4.32 2.33
N SER A 94 -3.09 4.25 3.27
CA SER A 94 -3.36 4.55 4.68
C SER A 94 -3.26 6.04 4.99
N GLY A 95 -4.07 6.51 5.94
CA GLY A 95 -4.14 7.91 6.39
C GLY A 95 -5.36 8.68 5.87
N ASP A 96 -5.70 9.78 6.53
CA ASP A 96 -6.96 10.52 6.32
C ASP A 96 -7.18 11.00 4.89
N ALA A 97 -6.12 11.38 4.18
CA ALA A 97 -6.20 11.85 2.79
C ALA A 97 -6.54 10.75 1.78
N ALA A 98 -6.34 9.48 2.13
CA ALA A 98 -6.57 8.34 1.25
C ALA A 98 -8.00 7.81 1.32
N ARG A 99 -8.59 7.74 2.52
CA ARG A 99 -10.03 7.49 2.68
C ARG A 99 -10.86 8.56 1.96
N ALA A 100 -10.43 9.82 2.02
CA ALA A 100 -11.11 10.91 1.30
C ALA A 100 -11.05 10.76 -0.24
N ARG A 101 -10.01 10.11 -0.79
CA ARG A 101 -9.86 9.90 -2.24
C ARG A 101 -10.58 8.65 -2.73
N LEU A 102 -10.49 7.53 -1.99
CA LEU A 102 -11.21 6.28 -2.28
C LEU A 102 -12.73 6.42 -2.09
N CYS A 103 -13.17 7.18 -1.08
CA CYS A 103 -14.59 7.51 -0.91
C CYS A 103 -15.06 8.65 -1.83
N GLY A 104 -14.16 9.33 -2.53
CA GLY A 104 -14.46 10.44 -3.44
C GLY A 104 -15.04 10.01 -4.79
N GLU A 105 -14.93 8.74 -5.17
CA GLU A 105 -15.51 8.21 -6.42
C GLU A 105 -16.93 7.64 -6.28
N TYR A 106 -17.54 7.71 -5.08
CA TYR A 106 -18.94 7.32 -4.84
C TYR A 106 -19.88 8.49 -4.47
N LEU A 107 -19.52 9.73 -4.81
CA LEU A 107 -20.36 10.91 -4.62
C LEU A 107 -20.86 11.53 -5.95
N GLU A 108 -20.96 10.73 -7.02
CA GLU A 108 -21.81 11.05 -8.17
C GLU A 108 -23.05 10.16 -8.23
N ALA A 109 -23.87 10.19 -7.19
CA ALA A 109 -25.28 9.76 -7.28
C ALA A 109 -26.08 10.49 -6.19
N GLY A 110 -26.56 11.70 -6.50
CA GLY A 110 -27.44 12.45 -5.61
C GLY A 110 -27.26 13.97 -5.61
N GLY A 111 -26.66 14.54 -6.65
CA GLY A 111 -26.76 15.98 -6.92
C GLY A 111 -28.21 16.34 -7.24
N GLY A 112 -28.92 16.86 -6.23
CA GLY A 112 -30.20 17.53 -6.41
C GLY A 112 -30.06 18.69 -7.40
N GLY A 113 -30.98 18.74 -8.36
CA GLY A 113 -31.02 19.76 -9.40
C GLY A 113 -32.45 20.06 -9.82
N ARG A 114 -33.07 20.94 -9.02
CA ARG A 114 -34.35 21.66 -9.21
C ARG A 114 -35.65 20.94 -8.88
#